data_AF-A0A7C2RNE0-F1
#
_entry.id   AF-A0A7C2RNE0-F1
#
_cell.length_a   1.000
_cell.length_b   1.000
_cell.length_c   1.000
_cell.angle_alpha   90.00
_cell.angle_beta   90.00
_cell.angle_gamma   90.00
#
_symmetry.space_group_name_H-M   'P 1'
#
loop_
_entity.id
_entity.type
_entity.pdbx_description
1 polymer ?
#
loop_
_entity_poly.entity_id
_entity_poly.type
_entity_poly.pdbx_seq_one_letter_code
_entity_poly.pdbx_strand_id
1 'polypeptide(L)'
;MAHIKRTWSVEEKESMLKDIEKIGIVEGCRKHGIYATTYYSWLEKYKSHGIEGLAGVAKKRADKDAKKLQQENNRLKKLLAEKDLELSIKDELLKKKMQQWKSESRLSTGSSRKE
;
A
#
# COMPACT_ATOMS: atom_id res chain seq x y z
N MET A 1 10.14 -13.78 31.84
CA MET A 1 9.13 -12.68 31.80
C MET A 1 9.48 -11.76 30.63
N ALA A 2 8.53 -11.43 29.76
CA ALA A 2 8.80 -10.53 28.64
C ALA A 2 8.96 -9.09 29.16
N HIS A 3 10.10 -8.45 28.86
CA HIS A 3 10.30 -7.03 29.17
C HIS A 3 9.51 -6.18 28.17
N ILE A 4 8.39 -5.62 28.62
CA ILE A 4 7.63 -4.64 27.83
C ILE A 4 8.50 -3.40 27.71
N LYS A 5 9.01 -3.14 26.49
CA LYS A 5 9.75 -1.91 26.20
C LYS A 5 8.77 -0.74 26.17
N ARG A 6 9.09 0.32 26.91
CA ARG A 6 8.33 1.57 26.88
C ARG A 6 8.36 2.16 25.47
N THR A 7 7.20 2.52 24.95
CA THR A 7 7.03 3.18 23.65
C THR A 7 6.38 4.54 23.87
N TRP A 8 6.72 5.50 23.01
CA TRP A 8 6.15 6.84 23.01
C TRP A 8 5.53 7.15 21.65
N SER A 9 4.39 7.83 21.67
CA SER A 9 3.76 8.40 20.48
C SER A 9 4.64 9.51 19.89
N VAL A 10 4.31 9.97 18.69
CA VAL A 10 5.07 11.06 18.04
C VAL A 10 4.86 12.37 18.79
N GLU A 11 3.62 12.63 19.18
CA GLU A 11 3.17 13.81 19.90
C GLU A 11 3.79 13.86 21.31
N GLU A 12 3.86 12.71 21.98
CA GLU A 12 4.53 12.59 23.28
C GLU A 12 6.01 12.95 23.17
N LYS A 13 6.72 12.43 22.16
CA LYS A 13 8.13 12.77 21.95
C LYS A 13 8.34 14.24 21.66
N GLU A 14 7.47 14.85 20.84
CA GLU A 14 7.55 16.27 20.53
C GLU A 14 7.34 17.14 21.79
N SER A 15 6.34 16.80 22.60
CA SER A 15 6.07 17.48 23.86
C SER A 15 7.25 17.37 24.83
N MET A 16 7.84 16.18 24.95
CA MET A 16 9.05 15.96 25.75
C MET A 16 10.23 16.79 25.25
N LEU A 17 10.49 16.83 23.95
CA LEU A 17 11.58 17.63 23.39
C LEU A 17 11.43 19.12 23.75
N LYS A 18 10.22 19.68 23.59
CA LYS A 18 9.92 21.08 23.92
C LYS A 18 10.01 21.38 25.41
N ASP A 19 9.59 20.44 26.26
CA ASP A 19 9.67 20.59 27.72
C ASP A 19 11.12 20.53 28.21
N ILE A 20 11.91 19.59 27.68
CA ILE A 20 13.33 19.44 28.00
C ILE A 20 14.13 20.67 27.54
N GLU A 21 13.78 21.27 26.40
CA GLU A 21 14.40 22.51 25.93
C GLU A 21 14.16 23.70 26.88
N LYS A 22 12.99 23.75 27.54
CA LYS A 22 12.65 24.81 28.50
C LYS A 22 13.28 24.62 29.88
N ILE A 23 13.28 23.39 30.39
CA ILE A 23 13.72 23.06 31.75
C ILE A 23 15.25 22.84 31.79
N GLY A 24 15.83 22.43 30.66
CA GLY A 24 17.24 22.02 30.57
C GLY A 24 17.37 20.50 30.47
N ILE A 25 18.43 20.07 29.78
CA ILE A 25 18.59 18.67 29.32
C ILE A 25 18.60 17.68 30.49
N VAL A 26 19.37 17.96 31.54
CA VAL A 26 19.57 17.03 32.67
C VAL A 26 18.28 16.86 33.48
N GLU A 27 17.67 17.96 33.90
CA GLU A 27 16.43 17.93 34.68
C GLU A 27 15.25 17.41 33.86
N GLY A 28 15.13 17.83 32.60
CA GLY A 28 14.08 17.37 31.71
C GLY A 28 14.18 15.87 31.41
N CYS A 29 15.38 15.34 31.15
CA CYS A 29 15.59 13.90 30.97
C CYS A 29 15.19 13.11 32.22
N ARG A 30 15.53 13.61 33.41
CA ARG A 30 15.13 12.99 34.69
C ARG A 30 13.61 13.01 34.90
N LYS A 31 12.95 14.13 34.58
CA LYS A 31 11.49 14.30 34.68
C LYS A 31 10.73 13.31 33.79
N HIS A 32 11.20 13.12 32.55
CA HIS A 32 10.54 12.22 31.58
C HIS A 32 11.02 10.77 31.65
N GLY A 33 12.04 10.49 32.47
CA GLY A 33 12.62 9.16 32.60
C GLY A 33 13.29 8.66 31.32
N ILE A 34 13.89 9.57 30.55
CA ILE A 34 14.63 9.23 29.33
C ILE A 34 16.12 9.50 29.53
N TYR A 35 16.96 8.74 28.83
CA TYR A 35 18.39 9.01 28.78
C TYR A 35 18.70 10.16 27.82
N ALA A 36 19.75 10.92 28.11
CA ALA A 36 20.21 12.01 27.24
C ALA A 36 20.51 11.55 25.81
N THR A 37 21.02 10.31 25.65
CA THR A 37 21.23 9.68 24.33
C THR A 37 19.94 9.55 23.53
N THR A 38 18.83 9.15 24.18
CA THR A 38 17.50 9.09 23.57
C THR A 38 17.03 10.47 23.16
N TYR A 39 17.19 11.47 24.04
CA TYR A 39 16.85 12.86 23.77
C TYR A 39 17.58 13.39 22.53
N TYR A 40 18.91 13.27 22.47
CA TYR A 40 19.70 13.77 21.34
C TYR A 40 19.35 13.05 20.03
N SER A 41 19.12 11.72 20.08
CA SER A 41 18.67 10.98 18.89
C SER A 41 17.31 11.45 18.37
N TRP A 42 16.38 11.80 19.26
CA TRP A 42 15.09 12.36 18.85
C TRP A 42 15.25 13.80 18.36
N LEU A 43 16.06 14.62 19.03
CA LEU A 43 16.31 16.00 18.66
C LEU A 43 16.92 16.10 17.26
N GLU A 44 17.91 15.26 16.94
CA GLU A 44 18.53 15.20 15.61
C GLU A 44 17.49 14.87 14.54
N LYS A 45 16.70 13.80 14.77
CA LYS A 45 15.63 13.40 13.83
C LYS A 45 14.59 14.48 13.65
N TYR A 46 14.19 15.15 14.73
CA TYR A 46 13.25 16.25 14.72
C TYR A 46 13.80 17.47 13.97
N LYS A 47 15.08 17.80 14.14
CA LYS A 47 15.74 18.89 13.39
C LYS A 47 15.83 18.59 11.90
N SER A 48 16.09 17.35 11.52
CA SER A 48 16.25 16.99 10.10
C SER A 48 14.93 16.80 9.34
N HIS A 49 13.90 16.24 9.99
CA HIS A 49 12.66 15.82 9.31
C HIS A 49 11.39 16.28 10.03
N GLY A 50 11.49 17.20 11.00
CA GLY A 50 10.36 17.66 11.80
C GLY A 50 9.68 16.52 12.59
N ILE A 51 8.38 16.65 12.77
CA ILE A 51 7.53 15.68 13.48
C ILE A 51 7.61 14.29 12.84
N GLU A 52 7.74 14.20 11.51
CA GLU A 52 7.86 12.92 10.80
C GLU A 52 9.16 12.18 11.15
N GLY A 53 10.22 12.90 11.51
CA GLY A 53 11.47 12.31 11.99
C GLY A 53 11.31 11.49 13.26
N LEU A 54 10.32 11.83 14.09
CA LEU A 54 10.02 11.15 15.36
C LEU A 54 9.15 9.90 15.18
N ALA A 55 8.63 9.68 13.96
CA ALA A 55 7.90 8.47 13.60
C ALA A 55 8.76 7.23 13.83
N GLY A 56 8.21 6.29 14.61
CA GLY A 56 8.90 5.06 14.98
C GLY A 56 9.23 4.17 13.77
N VAL A 57 10.16 3.22 13.99
CA VAL A 57 10.51 2.18 13.02
C VAL A 57 9.28 1.40 12.56
N ALA A 58 8.27 1.25 13.42
CA ALA A 58 7.00 0.60 13.10
C ALA A 58 6.22 1.33 11.99
N LYS A 59 6.07 2.66 12.07
CA LYS A 59 5.39 3.45 11.03
C LYS A 59 6.13 3.35 9.69
N LYS A 60 7.46 3.49 9.71
CA LYS A 60 8.29 3.34 8.50
C LYS A 60 8.19 1.95 7.85
N ARG A 61 7.98 0.89 8.64
CA ARG A 61 7.73 -0.47 8.11
C ARG A 61 6.34 -0.55 7.49
N ALA A 62 5.31 -0.08 8.20
CA ALA A 62 3.94 -0.03 7.69
C ALA A 62 3.84 0.73 6.37
N ASP A 63 4.51 1.89 6.23
CA ASP A 63 4.51 2.67 4.99
C ASP A 63 5.16 1.91 3.82
N LYS A 64 6.26 1.18 4.08
CA LYS A 64 6.90 0.33 3.07
C LYS A 64 6.01 -0.82 2.64
N ASP A 65 5.34 -1.46 3.60
CA ASP A 65 4.45 -2.59 3.31
C ASP A 65 3.20 -2.12 2.56
N ALA A 66 2.63 -0.97 2.94
CA ALA A 66 1.54 -0.32 2.21
C ALA A 66 1.93 0.01 0.76
N LYS A 67 3.14 0.54 0.53
CA LYS A 67 3.65 0.83 -0.82
C LYS A 67 3.79 -0.43 -1.65
N LYS A 68 4.32 -1.52 -1.08
CA LYS A 68 4.42 -2.83 -1.77
C LYS A 68 3.04 -3.37 -2.12
N LEU A 69 2.10 -3.34 -1.18
CA LEU A 69 0.72 -3.77 -1.41
C LEU A 69 0.04 -2.95 -2.50
N GLN A 70 0.24 -1.63 -2.53
CA GLN A 70 -0.31 -0.78 -3.58
C GLN A 70 0.25 -1.12 -4.96
N GLN A 71 1.56 -1.38 -5.05
CA GLN A 71 2.20 -1.79 -6.31
C GLN A 71 1.65 -3.13 -6.80
N GLU A 72 1.51 -4.11 -5.90
CA GLU A 72 0.95 -5.41 -6.25
C GLU A 72 -0.51 -5.30 -6.68
N ASN A 73 -1.32 -4.49 -5.98
CA ASN A 73 -2.71 -4.25 -6.36
C ASN A 73 -2.82 -3.64 -7.77
N ASN A 74 -1.97 -2.68 -8.09
CA ASN A 74 -1.92 -2.08 -9.43
C ASN A 74 -1.54 -3.11 -10.50
N ARG A 75 -0.56 -3.98 -10.21
CA ARG A 75 -0.17 -5.08 -11.10
C ARG A 75 -1.32 -6.06 -11.32
N LEU A 76 -1.99 -6.49 -10.25
CA LEU A 76 -3.12 -7.41 -10.31
C LEU A 76 -4.30 -6.82 -11.08
N LYS A 77 -4.63 -5.54 -10.87
CA LYS A 77 -5.66 -4.83 -11.64
C LYS A 77 -5.35 -4.81 -13.14
N LYS A 78 -4.09 -4.58 -13.52
CA LYS A 78 -3.67 -4.59 -14.92
C LYS A 78 -3.85 -5.99 -15.54
N LEU A 79 -3.40 -7.03 -14.84
CA LEU A 79 -3.56 -8.42 -15.30
C LEU A 79 -5.04 -8.80 -15.43
N LEU A 80 -5.88 -8.37 -14.49
CA LEU A 80 -7.31 -8.62 -14.55
C LEU A 80 -7.95 -7.95 -15.78
N ALA A 81 -7.64 -6.67 -16.02
CA ALA A 81 -8.15 -5.95 -17.20
C ALA A 81 -7.71 -6.60 -18.52
N GLU A 82 -6.45 -7.08 -18.59
CA GLU A 82 -5.95 -7.83 -19.75
C GLU A 82 -6.73 -9.14 -19.96
N LYS A 83 -7.05 -9.86 -18.87
CA LYS A 83 -7.81 -11.11 -18.93
C LYS A 83 -9.28 -10.88 -19.32
N ASP A 84 -9.92 -9.85 -18.79
CA ASP A 84 -11.29 -9.50 -19.16
C ASP A 84 -11.38 -9.09 -20.64
N LEU A 85 -10.39 -8.35 -21.14
CA LEU A 85 -10.31 -8.02 -22.57
C LEU A 85 -10.13 -9.28 -23.43
N GLU A 86 -9.25 -10.19 -23.03
CA GLU A 86 -9.02 -11.47 -23.71
C GLU A 86 -10.32 -12.30 -23.79
N LEU A 87 -11.09 -12.34 -22.71
CA LEU A 87 -12.39 -13.02 -22.65
C LEU A 87 -13.42 -12.35 -23.58
N SER A 88 -13.53 -11.03 -23.54
CA SER A 88 -14.44 -10.29 -24.41
C SER A 88 -14.18 -10.57 -25.90
N ILE A 89 -12.91 -10.58 -26.31
CA ILE A 89 -12.52 -10.88 -27.69
C ILE A 89 -12.90 -12.32 -28.05
N LYS A 90 -12.64 -13.29 -27.16
CA LYS A 90 -13.02 -14.69 -27.40
C LYS A 90 -14.52 -14.86 -27.57
N ASP A 91 -15.32 -14.19 -26.74
CA ASP A 91 -16.78 -14.23 -26.83
C ASP A 91 -17.30 -13.65 -28.14
N GLU A 92 -16.73 -12.54 -28.60
CA GLU A 92 -17.08 -11.94 -29.90
C GLU A 92 -16.74 -12.87 -31.07
N LEU A 93 -15.56 -13.50 -31.03
CA LEU A 93 -15.14 -14.46 -32.05
C LEU A 93 -16.06 -15.69 -32.09
N LEU A 94 -16.43 -16.24 -30.92
CA LEU A 94 -17.36 -17.35 -30.81
C LEU A 94 -18.74 -16.99 -31.36
N LYS A 95 -19.26 -15.79 -31.02
CA LYS A 95 -20.53 -15.29 -31.58
C LYS A 95 -20.45 -15.19 -33.10
N LYS A 96 -19.38 -14.62 -33.65
CA LYS A 96 -19.20 -14.50 -35.11
C LYS A 96 -19.14 -15.88 -35.78
N LYS A 97 -18.42 -16.84 -35.20
CA LYS A 97 -18.31 -18.19 -35.74
C LYS A 97 -19.65 -18.93 -35.72
N MET A 98 -20.41 -18.77 -34.64
CA MET A 98 -21.76 -19.33 -34.54
C MET A 98 -22.71 -18.76 -35.59
N GLN A 99 -22.61 -17.46 -35.90
CA GLN A 99 -23.41 -16.85 -36.97
C GLN A 99 -23.00 -17.38 -38.35
N GLN A 100 -21.69 -17.57 -38.61
CA GLN A 100 -21.21 -18.18 -39.84
C GLN A 100 -21.76 -19.60 -40.03
N TRP A 101 -21.69 -20.46 -39.01
CA TRP A 101 -22.27 -21.81 -39.06
C TRP A 101 -23.78 -21.80 -39.32
N LYS A 102 -24.51 -20.86 -38.73
CA LYS A 102 -25.95 -20.67 -39.01
C LYS A 102 -26.22 -20.21 -40.44
N SER A 103 -25.36 -19.38 -41.04
CA SER A 103 -25.51 -18.99 -42.45
C SER A 103 -25.18 -20.14 -43.40
N GLU A 104 -24.09 -20.87 -43.15
CA GLU A 104 -23.65 -22.02 -43.96
C GLU A 104 -24.71 -23.14 -43.95
N SER A 105 -25.29 -23.42 -42.78
CA SER A 105 -26.35 -24.43 -42.63
C SER A 105 -27.63 -24.05 -43.40
N ARG A 106 -27.98 -22.75 -43.44
CA ARG A 106 -29.13 -22.24 -44.22
C ARG A 106 -28.90 -22.33 -45.73
N LEU A 107 -27.67 -22.08 -46.18
CA LEU A 107 -27.29 -22.19 -47.59
C LEU A 107 -27.32 -23.65 -48.07
N SER A 108 -26.83 -24.59 -47.25
CA SER A 108 -26.87 -26.03 -47.53
C SER A 108 -28.31 -26.58 -47.62
N THR A 109 -29.18 -26.20 -46.68
CA THR A 109 -30.60 -26.64 -46.68
C THR A 109 -31.46 -26.00 -47.78
N GLY A 110 -31.07 -24.83 -48.31
CA GLY A 110 -31.74 -24.18 -49.44
C GLY A 110 -31.37 -24.78 -50.81
N SER A 111 -30.17 -25.34 -50.95
CA SER A 111 -29.71 -25.96 -52.20
C SER A 111 -30.38 -27.32 -52.48
N SER A 112 -30.70 -28.08 -51.43
CA SER A 112 -31.35 -29.40 -51.55
C SER A 112 -32.85 -29.33 -51.89
N ARG A 113 -33.45 -28.14 -51.93
CA ARG A 113 -34.90 -27.94 -52.13
C ARG A 113 -35.26 -27.45 -53.55
N LYS A 114 -34.27 -27.40 -54.46
CA LYS A 114 -34.39 -26.88 -55.84
C LYS A 114 -34.20 -27.93 -56.94
N GLU A 115 -34.06 -29.22 -56.60
CA GLU A 115 -34.06 -30.33 -57.56
C GLU A 115 -35.36 -31.13 -57.47
#